data_AF-A0A556U1Q0-F1
#
_entry.id   AF-A0A556U1Q0-F1
#
_cell.length_a   1.000
_cell.length_b   1.000
_cell.length_c   1.000
_cell.angle_alpha   90.00
_cell.angle_beta   90.00
_cell.angle_gamma   90.00
#
_symmetry.space_group_name_H-M   'P 1'
#
loop_
_entity.id
_entity.type
_entity.pdbx_description
1 polymer ?
#
loop_
_entity_poly.entity_id
_entity_poly.type
_entity_poly.pdbx_seq_one_letter_code
_entity_poly.pdbx_strand_id
1 'polypeptide(L)'
;MARLSAVSLFFWLLGRSLAGFPNQINIGGLFMRSTVQEHSAFRFAVQLYNTNQNMSEKPFHLNYNVDNLESSNSFSVTHAFCSQFSRGVYAIFGFYDKKSMNTLTSFCGALHTSFITPSYPIDSDVQFVIQMRPPLKGAVLSLLTYYRWEKFVYLYDTDRDILLLSYPAAEFTLFIDRLTQVTF
;
A
#
# COMPACT_ATOMS: atom_id res chain seq x y z
N MET A 1 37.76 -43.23 -6.90
CA MET A 1 36.51 -43.17 -6.09
C MET A 1 36.01 -41.74 -5.80
N ALA A 2 36.86 -40.71 -5.68
CA ALA A 2 36.41 -39.35 -5.34
C ALA A 2 35.53 -38.63 -6.39
N ARG A 3 35.64 -38.94 -7.69
CA ARG A 3 34.89 -38.26 -8.77
C ARG A 3 33.40 -38.66 -8.85
N LEU A 4 33.04 -39.89 -8.47
CA LEU A 4 31.62 -40.32 -8.45
C LEU A 4 30.83 -39.64 -7.33
N SER A 5 31.47 -39.37 -6.19
CA SER A 5 30.83 -38.69 -5.05
C SER A 5 30.43 -37.25 -5.41
N ALA A 6 31.28 -36.52 -6.15
CA ALA A 6 31.01 -35.15 -6.56
C ALA A 6 29.84 -35.02 -7.55
N VAL A 7 29.72 -35.95 -8.51
CA VAL A 7 28.60 -35.96 -9.47
C VAL A 7 27.28 -36.29 -8.80
N SER A 8 27.29 -37.23 -7.83
CA SER A 8 26.09 -37.55 -7.05
C SER A 8 25.67 -36.38 -6.17
N LEU A 9 26.62 -35.63 -5.59
CA LEU A 9 26.34 -34.42 -4.82
C LEU A 9 25.77 -33.29 -5.71
N PHE A 10 26.29 -33.14 -6.92
CA PHE A 10 25.81 -32.15 -7.89
C PHE A 10 24.38 -32.45 -8.36
N PHE A 11 24.04 -33.71 -8.64
CA PHE A 11 22.67 -34.12 -8.93
C PHE A 11 21.72 -33.98 -7.71
N TRP A 12 22.23 -34.22 -6.50
CA TRP A 12 21.46 -34.01 -5.28
C TRP A 12 21.20 -32.52 -4.99
N LEU A 13 22.16 -31.66 -5.33
CA LEU A 13 22.00 -30.20 -5.29
C LEU A 13 21.06 -29.70 -6.40
N LEU A 14 21.16 -30.25 -7.62
CA LEU A 14 20.25 -29.92 -8.73
C LEU A 14 18.80 -30.38 -8.47
N GLY A 15 18.63 -31.55 -7.83
CA GLY A 15 17.32 -32.07 -7.44
C GLY A 15 16.63 -31.23 -6.37
N ARG A 16 17.40 -30.50 -5.54
CA ARG A 16 16.87 -29.55 -4.54
C ARG A 16 16.52 -28.18 -5.11
N SER A 17 17.02 -27.83 -6.30
CA SER A 17 16.74 -26.53 -6.94
C SER A 17 15.41 -26.47 -7.71
N LEU A 18 14.69 -27.59 -7.85
CA LEU A 18 13.31 -27.60 -8.35
C LEU A 18 12.32 -27.36 -7.19
N ALA A 19 12.47 -26.24 -6.49
CA ALA A 19 11.39 -25.73 -5.67
C ALA A 19 10.29 -25.23 -6.63
N GLY A 20 9.29 -26.08 -6.87
CA GLY A 20 8.11 -25.70 -7.65
C GLY A 20 7.44 -24.48 -7.03
N PHE A 21 6.93 -23.57 -7.87
CA PHE A 21 6.17 -22.41 -7.40
C PHE A 21 4.97 -22.88 -6.56
N PRO A 22 4.67 -22.26 -5.42
CA PRO A 22 3.58 -22.72 -4.56
C PRO A 22 2.24 -22.62 -5.30
N ASN A 23 1.42 -23.67 -5.19
CA ASN A 23 0.08 -23.71 -5.79
C ASN A 23 -0.90 -22.72 -5.14
N GLN A 24 -0.53 -22.15 -3.98
CA GLN A 24 -1.33 -21.21 -3.22
C GLN A 24 -0.47 -20.04 -2.73
N ILE A 25 -0.95 -18.81 -2.93
CA ILE A 25 -0.35 -17.60 -2.40
C ILE A 25 -1.31 -17.01 -1.38
N ASN A 26 -0.82 -16.79 -0.16
CA ASN A 26 -1.56 -16.13 0.90
C ASN A 26 -1.19 -14.64 0.96
N ILE A 27 -2.17 -13.75 0.92
CA ILE A 27 -1.98 -12.30 1.11
C ILE A 27 -2.70 -11.81 2.37
N GLY A 28 -2.08 -10.85 3.06
CA GLY A 28 -2.69 -10.17 4.19
C GLY A 28 -3.61 -9.04 3.72
N GLY A 29 -4.64 -8.73 4.50
CA GLY A 29 -5.56 -7.63 4.31
C GLY A 29 -5.68 -6.79 5.57
N LEU A 30 -5.23 -5.53 5.54
CA LEU A 30 -5.40 -4.58 6.63
C LEU A 30 -6.42 -3.51 6.22
N PHE A 31 -7.64 -3.65 6.75
CA PHE A 31 -8.76 -2.78 6.43
C PHE A 31 -9.18 -1.95 7.64
N MET A 32 -9.66 -0.74 7.40
CA MET A 32 -10.21 0.13 8.44
C MET A 32 -11.74 0.02 8.45
N ARG A 33 -12.38 0.44 9.55
CA ARG A 33 -13.86 0.47 9.62
C ARG A 33 -14.51 1.34 8.54
N SER A 34 -13.84 2.39 8.08
CA SER A 34 -14.33 3.27 7.02
C SER A 34 -14.29 2.63 5.62
N THR A 35 -13.54 1.54 5.42
CA THR A 35 -13.22 1.01 4.08
C THR A 35 -14.09 -0.18 3.67
N VAL A 36 -15.41 -0.10 3.91
CA VAL A 36 -16.35 -1.21 3.65
C VAL A 36 -16.48 -1.51 2.15
N GLN A 37 -16.53 -0.46 1.33
CA GLN A 37 -16.65 -0.61 -0.12
C GLN A 37 -15.37 -1.22 -0.71
N GLU A 38 -14.21 -0.80 -0.22
CA GLU A 38 -12.91 -1.28 -0.68
C GLU A 38 -12.66 -2.71 -0.23
N HIS A 39 -13.10 -3.10 0.96
CA HIS A 39 -13.07 -4.50 1.39
C HIS A 39 -13.96 -5.36 0.48
N SER A 40 -15.15 -4.88 0.11
CA SER A 40 -16.03 -5.60 -0.81
C SER A 40 -15.41 -5.75 -2.20
N ALA A 41 -14.81 -4.67 -2.73
CA ALA A 41 -14.10 -4.68 -4.01
C ALA A 41 -12.89 -5.63 -3.99
N PHE A 42 -12.14 -5.65 -2.89
CA PHE A 42 -11.01 -6.57 -2.70
C PHE A 42 -11.44 -8.03 -2.79
N ARG A 43 -12.50 -8.42 -2.04
CA ARG A 43 -13.02 -9.79 -2.09
C ARG A 43 -13.50 -10.17 -3.50
N PHE A 44 -14.20 -9.25 -4.16
CA PHE A 44 -14.68 -9.46 -5.52
C PHE A 44 -13.52 -9.66 -6.51
N ALA A 45 -12.46 -8.86 -6.42
CA ALA A 45 -11.29 -8.99 -7.28
C ALA A 45 -10.57 -10.34 -7.08
N VAL A 46 -10.40 -10.79 -5.83
CA VAL A 46 -9.81 -12.11 -5.54
C VAL A 46 -10.69 -13.23 -6.07
N GLN A 47 -12.02 -13.12 -5.92
CA GLN A 47 -12.95 -14.10 -6.46
C GLN A 47 -12.85 -14.16 -7.99
N LEU A 48 -12.83 -13.02 -8.67
CA LEU A 48 -12.69 -12.94 -10.13
C LEU A 48 -11.42 -13.67 -10.59
N TYR A 49 -10.28 -13.39 -9.95
CA TYR A 49 -9.02 -14.09 -10.22
C TYR A 49 -9.16 -15.61 -10.01
N ASN A 50 -9.69 -16.03 -8.87
CA ASN A 50 -9.79 -17.45 -8.52
C ASN A 50 -10.76 -18.24 -9.42
N THR A 51 -11.81 -17.59 -9.91
CA THR A 51 -12.81 -18.19 -10.83
C THR A 51 -12.32 -18.31 -12.27
N ASN A 52 -11.21 -17.64 -12.63
CA ASN A 52 -10.66 -17.73 -13.96
C ASN A 52 -10.25 -19.18 -14.28
N GLN A 53 -10.73 -19.69 -15.42
CA GLN A 53 -10.46 -21.04 -15.92
C GLN A 53 -9.18 -21.10 -16.76
N ASN A 54 -8.66 -19.95 -17.21
CA ASN A 54 -7.44 -19.88 -17.99
C ASN A 54 -6.22 -20.13 -17.08
N MET A 55 -5.61 -21.31 -17.20
CA MET A 55 -4.48 -21.74 -16.37
C MET A 55 -3.23 -20.89 -16.57
N SER A 56 -3.10 -20.24 -17.74
CA SER A 56 -2.02 -19.30 -18.03
C SER A 56 -2.16 -17.99 -17.24
N GLU A 57 -3.39 -17.53 -17.00
CA GLU A 57 -3.68 -16.32 -16.22
C GLU A 57 -3.82 -16.60 -14.72
N LYS A 58 -4.22 -17.83 -14.36
CA LYS A 58 -4.33 -18.32 -12.98
C LYS A 58 -3.43 -19.53 -12.72
N PRO A 59 -2.10 -19.33 -12.60
CA PRO A 59 -1.17 -20.41 -12.28
C PRO A 59 -1.19 -20.83 -10.80
N PHE A 60 -1.76 -20.01 -9.90
CA PHE A 60 -1.86 -20.29 -8.46
C PHE A 60 -3.23 -19.86 -7.92
N HIS A 61 -3.60 -20.39 -6.76
CA HIS A 61 -4.78 -19.96 -6.03
C HIS A 61 -4.43 -18.81 -5.07
N LEU A 62 -5.22 -17.75 -5.05
CA LEU A 62 -5.00 -16.60 -4.17
C LEU A 62 -5.89 -16.70 -2.93
N ASN A 63 -5.29 -16.91 -1.77
CA ASN A 63 -5.94 -16.88 -0.47
C ASN A 63 -5.68 -15.54 0.21
N TYR A 64 -6.60 -15.12 1.07
CA TYR A 64 -6.43 -13.88 1.82
C TYR A 64 -6.90 -14.01 3.27
N ASN A 65 -6.23 -13.27 4.17
CA ASN A 65 -6.60 -13.13 5.57
C ASN A 65 -6.81 -11.66 5.89
N VAL A 66 -8.01 -11.27 6.34
CA VAL A 66 -8.33 -9.88 6.68
C VAL A 66 -8.33 -9.66 8.18
N ASP A 67 -7.60 -8.65 8.64
CA ASP A 67 -7.78 -8.06 9.96
C ASP A 67 -8.43 -6.67 9.81
N ASN A 68 -9.60 -6.49 10.44
CA ASN A 68 -10.31 -5.22 10.46
C ASN A 68 -9.88 -4.41 11.68
N LEU A 69 -9.27 -3.25 11.45
CA LEU A 69 -8.78 -2.34 12.48
C LEU A 69 -9.91 -1.42 12.94
N GLU A 70 -10.20 -1.42 14.25
CA GLU A 70 -11.16 -0.49 14.86
C GLU A 70 -10.64 0.95 14.89
N SER A 71 -9.32 1.10 15.01
CA SER A 71 -8.63 2.38 14.98
C SER A 71 -7.33 2.25 14.19
N SER A 72 -6.94 3.30 13.48
CA SER A 72 -5.71 3.38 12.68
C SER A 72 -4.49 3.83 13.49
N ASN A 73 -4.52 3.61 14.81
CA ASN A 73 -3.40 3.96 15.69
C ASN A 73 -2.20 3.02 15.45
N SER A 74 -1.01 3.47 15.83
CA SER A 74 0.23 2.70 15.59
C SER A 74 0.24 1.36 16.31
N PHE A 75 -0.42 1.24 17.47
CA PHE A 75 -0.46 0.00 18.25
C PHE A 75 -1.29 -1.11 17.57
N SER A 76 -2.55 -0.82 17.22
CA SER A 76 -3.44 -1.75 16.54
C SER A 76 -2.87 -2.17 15.19
N VAL A 77 -2.28 -1.22 14.45
CA VAL A 77 -1.64 -1.48 13.16
C VAL A 77 -0.42 -2.39 13.31
N THR A 78 0.43 -2.14 14.32
CA THR A 78 1.59 -3.00 14.61
C THR A 78 1.15 -4.43 14.94
N HIS A 79 0.14 -4.57 15.81
CA HIS A 79 -0.39 -5.88 16.18
C HIS A 79 -0.95 -6.64 14.96
N ALA A 80 -1.75 -5.97 14.13
CA ALA A 80 -2.31 -6.59 12.94
C ALA A 80 -1.22 -6.95 11.91
N PHE A 81 -0.23 -6.09 11.71
CA PHE A 81 0.92 -6.38 10.85
C PHE A 81 1.66 -7.64 11.32
N CYS A 82 2.05 -7.71 12.60
CA CYS A 82 2.76 -8.85 13.16
C CYS A 82 1.92 -10.15 13.10
N SER A 83 0.60 -10.04 13.28
CA SER A 83 -0.33 -11.16 13.11
C SER A 83 -0.31 -11.70 11.67
N GLN A 84 -0.40 -10.82 10.67
CA GLN A 84 -0.33 -11.21 9.26
C GLN A 84 1.03 -11.80 8.88
N PHE A 85 2.11 -11.17 9.35
CA PHE A 85 3.47 -11.66 9.14
C PHE A 85 3.66 -13.07 9.71
N SER A 86 3.18 -13.31 10.93
CA SER A 86 3.27 -14.62 11.59
C SER A 86 2.44 -15.70 10.89
N ARG A 87 1.39 -15.33 10.14
CA ARG A 87 0.59 -16.24 9.30
C ARG A 87 1.29 -16.63 8.00
N GLY A 88 2.43 -16.02 7.66
CA GLY A 88 3.21 -16.34 6.46
C GLY A 88 2.59 -15.80 5.17
N VAL A 89 2.24 -14.52 5.15
CA VAL A 89 1.74 -13.83 3.94
C VAL A 89 2.90 -13.38 3.04
N TYR A 90 2.70 -13.43 1.73
CA TYR A 90 3.70 -12.98 0.74
C TYR A 90 3.69 -11.47 0.52
N ALA A 91 2.53 -10.84 0.67
CA ALA A 91 2.32 -9.41 0.59
C ALA A 91 1.11 -9.03 1.44
N ILE A 92 1.05 -7.76 1.85
CA ILE A 92 -0.06 -7.22 2.62
C ILE A 92 -0.72 -6.13 1.79
N PHE A 93 -2.00 -6.30 1.50
CA PHE A 93 -2.85 -5.25 0.95
C PHE A 93 -3.46 -4.47 2.11
N GLY A 94 -3.46 -3.14 2.07
CA GLY A 94 -4.18 -2.40 3.10
C GLY A 94 -4.11 -0.90 3.03
N PHE A 95 -4.71 -0.31 4.05
CA PHE A 95 -4.85 1.13 4.23
C PHE A 95 -4.00 1.59 5.41
N TYR A 96 -3.49 2.82 5.31
CA TYR A 96 -2.91 3.57 6.42
C TYR A 96 -3.44 5.00 6.45
N ASP A 97 -3.35 5.58 7.64
CA ASP A 97 -3.59 7.00 7.92
C ASP A 97 -2.26 7.68 8.28
N LYS A 98 -2.23 9.01 8.40
CA LYS A 98 -1.00 9.76 8.73
C LYS A 98 -0.31 9.27 9.99
N LYS A 99 -1.10 8.82 10.96
CA LYS A 99 -0.62 8.32 12.24
C LYS A 99 0.08 6.96 12.13
N SER A 100 -0.35 6.11 11.18
CA SER A 100 0.12 4.72 11.04
C SER A 100 1.06 4.49 9.86
N MET A 101 1.14 5.43 8.92
CA MET A 101 1.98 5.34 7.72
C MET A 101 3.45 5.06 8.04
N ASN A 102 4.07 5.86 8.90
CA ASN A 102 5.48 5.71 9.26
C ASN A 102 5.77 4.36 9.93
N THR A 103 4.83 3.89 10.76
CA THR A 103 4.93 2.59 11.43
C THR A 103 4.91 1.45 10.40
N LEU A 104 3.93 1.44 9.49
CA LEU A 104 3.79 0.38 8.47
C LEU A 104 4.97 0.37 7.50
N THR A 105 5.32 1.52 6.93
CA THR A 105 6.44 1.66 5.99
C THR A 105 7.75 1.17 6.62
N SER A 106 8.00 1.50 7.89
CA SER A 106 9.18 1.02 8.63
C SER A 106 9.17 -0.50 8.80
N PHE A 107 8.05 -1.11 9.17
CA PHE A 107 7.94 -2.56 9.28
C PHE A 107 8.13 -3.27 7.94
N CYS A 108 7.55 -2.74 6.87
CA CYS A 108 7.67 -3.29 5.53
C CYS A 108 9.12 -3.25 5.04
N GLY A 109 9.82 -2.13 5.29
CA GLY A 109 11.24 -1.99 5.00
C GLY A 109 12.13 -2.91 5.84
N ALA A 110 11.84 -3.08 7.13
CA ALA A 110 12.66 -3.91 8.02
C ALA A 110 12.49 -5.42 7.76
N LEU A 111 11.29 -5.85 7.40
CA LEU A 111 10.94 -7.27 7.25
C LEU A 111 10.81 -7.70 5.79
N HIS A 112 11.14 -6.81 4.85
CA HIS A 112 11.03 -7.04 3.39
C HIS A 112 9.65 -7.58 2.98
N THR A 113 8.60 -7.13 3.66
CA THR A 113 7.22 -7.50 3.34
C THR A 113 6.61 -6.42 2.47
N SER A 114 6.21 -6.78 1.26
CA SER A 114 5.61 -5.82 0.33
C SER A 114 4.22 -5.39 0.80
N PHE A 115 4.02 -4.07 0.90
CA PHE A 115 2.75 -3.46 1.26
C PHE A 115 2.14 -2.75 0.05
N ILE A 116 0.94 -3.17 -0.33
CA ILE A 116 0.21 -2.64 -1.49
C ILE A 116 -0.94 -1.80 -0.97
N THR A 117 -0.98 -0.53 -1.37
CA THR A 117 -1.93 0.40 -0.77
C THR A 117 -2.57 1.37 -1.76
N PRO A 118 -3.90 1.57 -1.66
CA PRO A 118 -4.60 2.64 -2.36
C PRO A 118 -4.63 3.94 -1.53
N SER A 119 -3.97 4.02 -0.37
CA SER A 119 -3.89 5.23 0.46
C SER A 119 -3.17 6.38 -0.25
N TYR A 120 -3.13 7.55 0.38
CA TYR A 120 -2.44 8.71 -0.17
C TYR A 120 -0.94 8.40 -0.40
N PRO A 121 -0.36 8.91 -1.50
CA PRO A 121 1.03 8.63 -1.84
C PRO A 121 1.98 9.31 -0.87
N ILE A 122 3.13 8.68 -0.66
CA ILE A 122 4.19 9.17 0.22
C ILE A 122 5.28 9.80 -0.66
N ASP A 123 5.69 11.02 -0.35
CA ASP A 123 6.75 11.72 -1.11
C ASP A 123 8.16 11.17 -0.83
N SER A 124 8.36 10.45 0.27
CA SER A 124 9.64 9.80 0.60
C SER A 124 9.85 8.53 -0.23
N ASP A 125 11.08 8.30 -0.69
CA ASP A 125 11.47 7.04 -1.33
C ASP A 125 11.40 5.90 -0.31
N VAL A 126 10.33 5.11 -0.37
CA VAL A 126 10.05 4.00 0.54
C VAL A 126 10.19 2.67 -0.18
N GLN A 127 11.01 1.78 0.39
CA GLN A 127 11.17 0.43 -0.13
C GLN A 127 10.02 -0.46 0.34
N PHE A 128 9.70 -1.49 -0.45
CA PHE A 128 8.64 -2.48 -0.16
C PHE A 128 7.22 -1.89 -0.02
N VAL A 129 6.96 -0.70 -0.56
CA VAL A 129 5.63 -0.09 -0.56
C VAL A 129 5.20 0.25 -1.99
N ILE A 130 4.13 -0.39 -2.44
CA ILE A 130 3.52 -0.19 -3.76
C ILE A 130 2.31 0.72 -3.57
N GLN A 131 2.43 1.95 -4.08
CA GLN A 131 1.39 2.95 -4.03
C GLN A 131 0.54 2.88 -5.30
N MET A 132 -0.73 2.51 -5.17
CA MET A 132 -1.65 2.41 -6.33
C MET A 132 -2.27 3.76 -6.71
N ARG A 133 -2.30 4.71 -5.77
CA ARG A 133 -2.89 6.03 -5.98
C ARG A 133 -1.86 6.96 -6.62
N PRO A 134 -2.09 7.49 -7.83
CA PRO A 134 -1.17 8.42 -8.46
C PRO A 134 -1.16 9.78 -7.71
N PRO A 135 -0.03 10.50 -7.72
CA PRO A 135 0.06 11.83 -7.12
C PRO A 135 -0.72 12.86 -7.95
N LEU A 136 -1.63 13.59 -7.30
CA LEU A 136 -2.47 14.60 -7.96
C LEU A 136 -1.79 15.97 -8.11
N LYS A 137 -0.64 16.19 -7.48
CA LYS A 137 0.06 17.50 -7.44
C LYS A 137 0.31 18.09 -8.84
N GLY A 138 0.76 17.27 -9.79
CA GLY A 138 1.05 17.71 -11.15
C GLY A 138 -0.20 18.11 -11.94
N ALA A 139 -1.30 17.37 -11.75
CA ALA A 139 -2.56 17.66 -12.42
C ALA A 139 -3.17 18.99 -11.94
N VAL A 140 -3.16 19.23 -10.62
CA VAL A 140 -3.68 20.48 -10.04
C VAL A 140 -2.85 21.68 -10.51
N LEU A 141 -1.51 21.57 -10.47
CA LEU A 141 -0.64 22.66 -10.94
C LEU A 141 -0.85 22.98 -12.44
N SER A 142 -1.03 21.94 -13.25
CA SER A 142 -1.30 22.10 -14.68
C SER A 142 -2.61 22.84 -14.93
N LEU A 143 -3.66 22.54 -14.14
CA LEU A 143 -4.94 23.24 -14.23
C LEU A 143 -4.84 24.69 -13.78
N LEU A 144 -4.15 24.98 -12.67
CA LEU A 144 -3.94 26.35 -12.20
C LEU A 144 -3.21 27.20 -13.25
N THR A 145 -2.18 26.62 -13.87
CA THR A 145 -1.41 27.26 -14.95
C THR A 145 -2.28 27.47 -16.20
N TYR A 146 -3.08 26.47 -16.57
CA TYR A 146 -3.99 26.53 -17.72
C TYR A 146 -5.03 27.65 -17.57
N TYR A 147 -5.63 27.77 -16.39
CA TYR A 147 -6.62 28.82 -16.10
C TYR A 147 -6.02 30.18 -15.72
N ARG A 148 -4.69 30.29 -15.62
CA ARG A 148 -3.98 31.51 -15.21
C ARG A 148 -4.49 32.09 -13.88
N TRP A 149 -4.71 31.23 -12.90
CA TRP A 149 -5.15 31.67 -11.57
C TRP A 149 -3.98 32.29 -10.80
N GLU A 150 -3.93 33.63 -10.78
CA GLU A 150 -2.92 34.38 -10.01
C GLU A 150 -3.33 34.61 -8.56
N LYS A 151 -4.64 34.70 -8.27
CA LYS A 151 -5.19 34.90 -6.92
C LYS A 151 -6.37 33.97 -6.69
N PHE A 152 -6.28 33.12 -5.69
CA PHE A 152 -7.35 32.20 -5.31
C PHE A 152 -7.25 31.79 -3.84
N VAL A 153 -8.35 31.27 -3.30
CA VAL A 153 -8.41 30.72 -1.93
C VAL A 153 -8.22 29.21 -2.00
N TYR A 154 -7.26 28.68 -1.24
CA TYR A 154 -7.02 27.24 -1.13
C TYR A 154 -7.56 26.71 0.20
N LEU A 155 -8.70 26.01 0.14
CA LEU A 155 -9.27 25.32 1.30
C LEU A 155 -8.74 23.88 1.32
N TYR A 156 -8.11 23.49 2.43
CA TYR A 156 -7.53 22.15 2.57
C TYR A 156 -7.82 21.57 3.95
N ASP A 157 -7.76 20.24 4.01
CA ASP A 157 -7.87 19.46 5.23
C ASP A 157 -6.51 18.84 5.55
N THR A 158 -6.11 18.89 6.82
CA THR A 158 -4.85 18.29 7.29
C THR A 158 -4.84 16.78 7.22
N ASP A 159 -5.97 16.10 6.98
CA ASP A 159 -6.04 14.64 6.91
C ASP A 159 -5.61 14.08 5.54
N ARG A 160 -5.57 14.90 4.48
CA ARG A 160 -5.05 14.51 3.16
C ARG A 160 -3.89 15.42 2.83
N ASP A 161 -2.70 14.85 2.66
CA ASP A 161 -1.43 15.58 2.69
C ASP A 161 -1.37 16.96 2.00
N ILE A 162 -0.59 17.82 2.64
CA ILE A 162 -0.33 19.25 2.34
C ILE A 162 0.61 19.36 1.12
N LEU A 163 0.52 18.43 0.17
CA LEU A 163 1.47 18.24 -0.95
C LEU A 163 1.53 19.41 -1.94
N LEU A 164 0.57 20.34 -1.86
CA LEU A 164 0.55 21.55 -2.69
C LEU A 164 1.31 22.73 -2.08
N LEU A 165 1.70 22.67 -0.81
CA LEU A 165 2.30 23.81 -0.10
C LEU A 165 3.84 23.88 -0.21
N SER A 166 4.49 22.87 -0.77
CA SER A 166 5.96 22.81 -0.92
C SER A 166 6.51 23.57 -2.13
N TYR A 167 5.66 24.23 -2.91
CA TYR A 167 6.13 25.20 -3.91
C TYR A 167 6.58 26.49 -3.22
N PRO A 168 7.66 27.15 -3.72
CA PRO A 168 8.04 28.49 -3.27
C PRO A 168 6.96 29.48 -3.72
N ALA A 169 5.95 29.52 -2.90
CA ALA A 169 4.77 30.35 -2.96
C ALA A 169 5.12 31.77 -2.48
N ALA A 170 5.90 32.51 -3.26
CA ALA A 170 6.21 33.91 -2.93
C ALA A 170 4.95 34.83 -2.93
N GLU A 171 3.78 34.36 -3.37
CA GLU A 171 2.53 35.15 -3.39
C GLU A 171 1.25 34.34 -3.05
N PHE A 172 1.34 33.21 -2.37
CA PHE A 172 0.12 32.57 -1.85
C PHE A 172 -0.20 33.13 -0.48
N THR A 173 -0.98 34.21 -0.44
CA THR A 173 -1.53 34.75 0.80
C THR A 173 -2.45 33.69 1.42
N LEU A 174 -1.90 32.93 2.36
CA LEU A 174 -2.65 32.05 3.26
C LEU A 174 -3.55 32.92 4.14
N PHE A 175 -4.83 33.02 3.79
CA PHE A 175 -5.85 33.55 4.70
C PHE A 175 -6.47 32.37 5.46
N ILE A 176 -5.73 31.83 6.42
CA ILE A 176 -6.31 31.03 7.51
C ILE A 176 -6.27 31.92 8.75
N ASP A 177 -7.22 32.85 8.83
CA ASP A 177 -7.74 33.24 10.13
C ASP A 177 -9.22 33.63 9.99
N ARG A 178 -10.07 32.94 10.75
CA ARG A 178 -11.51 33.18 10.97
C ARG A 178 -12.55 32.71 9.94
N LEU A 179 -12.64 31.40 9.69
CA LEU A 179 -13.94 30.77 9.29
C LEU A 179 -14.72 30.16 10.47
N THR A 180 -14.31 30.43 11.72
CA THR A 180 -15.10 30.15 12.93
C THR A 180 -15.79 31.40 13.53
N GLN A 181 -15.75 32.55 12.85
CA GLN A 181 -16.46 33.78 13.27
C GLN A 181 -17.54 34.28 12.31
N VAL A 182 -17.93 33.50 11.29
CA VAL A 182 -19.13 33.82 10.51
C VAL A 182 -20.28 32.93 11.01
N THR A 183 -20.87 33.35 12.12
CA THR A 183 -22.26 33.04 12.47
C THR A 183 -23.18 33.50 11.35
N PHE A 184 -24.19 32.69 11.04
CA PHE A 184 -25.37 33.11 10.27
C PHE A 184 -26.04 34.34 10.91
#